data_AF-A0A1B8RSP8-F1
#
_entry.id   AF-A0A1B8RSP8-F1
#
_cell.length_a   1.000
_cell.length_b   1.000
_cell.length_c   1.000
_cell.angle_alpha   90.00
_cell.angle_beta   90.00
_cell.angle_gamma   90.00
#
_symmetry.space_group_name_H-M   'P 1'
#
loop_
_entity.id
_entity.type
_entity.pdbx_description
1 polymer ?
#
loop_
_entity_poly.entity_id
_entity_poly.type
_entity_poly.pdbx_seq_one_letter_code
_entity_poly.pdbx_strand_id
1 'polypeptide(L)'
;MSCWKNIKTEDDIEELFNIYGGFHDSCIVSVNFKSGAFVDNEMAMNFGDAQSRKLHVVFHRQWQPSAIELCFTGLRQLHLVGWQDNYLCDIFDAYISIHNKLLPGKPEQVIVWADTYYFDINNINNRIAEPANTYIIANELKWRIID
;
A
#
# COMPACT_ATOMS: atom_id res chain seq x y z
N MET A 1 -8.57 9.36 -18.69
CA MET A 1 -7.48 8.52 -18.15
C MET A 1 -6.60 9.40 -17.28
N SER A 2 -6.65 9.21 -15.98
CA SER A 2 -5.82 9.95 -15.03
C SER A 2 -4.34 9.58 -15.19
N CYS A 3 -3.46 10.55 -14.96
CA CYS A 3 -2.01 10.35 -14.94
C CYS A 3 -1.57 9.83 -13.57
N TRP A 4 -0.56 8.96 -13.54
CA TRP A 4 0.07 8.51 -12.29
C TRP A 4 0.79 9.67 -11.60
N LYS A 5 0.53 9.86 -10.30
CA LYS A 5 1.21 10.81 -9.43
C LYS A 5 2.09 10.07 -8.45
N ASN A 6 3.37 10.47 -8.35
CA ASN A 6 4.32 9.82 -7.45
C ASN A 6 4.32 10.52 -6.10
N ILE A 7 4.49 9.77 -5.03
CA ILE A 7 4.73 10.31 -3.69
C ILE A 7 6.23 10.35 -3.43
N LYS A 8 6.77 11.55 -3.23
CA LYS A 8 8.18 11.79 -2.92
C LYS A 8 8.37 12.70 -1.71
N THR A 9 7.32 13.42 -1.31
CA THR A 9 7.32 14.44 -0.27
C THR A 9 6.04 14.36 0.55
N GLU A 10 6.03 15.04 1.70
CA GLU A 10 4.83 15.19 2.52
C GLU A 10 3.72 15.94 1.77
N ASP A 11 4.06 16.95 0.94
CA ASP A 11 3.08 17.66 0.09
C ASP A 11 2.36 16.70 -0.87
N ASP A 12 3.05 15.69 -1.41
CA ASP A 12 2.42 14.68 -2.28
C ASP A 12 1.46 13.76 -1.49
N ILE A 13 1.76 13.51 -0.21
CA ILE A 13 0.89 12.75 0.71
C ILE A 13 -0.34 13.57 1.05
N GLU A 14 -0.16 14.84 1.41
CA GLU A 14 -1.26 15.77 1.67
C GLU A 14 -2.15 15.93 0.44
N GLU A 15 -1.59 16.00 -0.77
CA GLU A 15 -2.37 16.02 -2.00
C GLU A 15 -3.24 14.77 -2.15
N LEU A 16 -2.66 13.58 -1.93
CA LEU A 16 -3.41 12.32 -1.96
C LEU A 16 -4.54 12.32 -0.93
N PHE A 17 -4.25 12.68 0.32
CA PHE A 17 -5.25 12.73 1.38
C PHE A 17 -6.35 13.75 1.09
N ASN A 18 -6.03 14.93 0.57
CA ASN A 18 -7.02 15.93 0.21
C ASN A 18 -7.93 15.45 -0.94
N ILE A 19 -7.35 14.81 -1.96
CA ILE A 19 -8.11 14.32 -3.12
C ILE A 19 -8.98 13.11 -2.76
N TYR A 20 -8.46 12.19 -1.95
CA TYR A 20 -9.14 10.95 -1.59
C TYR A 20 -9.71 10.94 -0.16
N GLY A 21 -9.87 12.11 0.47
CA GLY A 21 -10.55 12.29 1.75
C GLY A 21 -9.95 11.48 2.89
N GLY A 22 -8.62 11.37 2.94
CA GLY A 22 -7.91 10.59 3.96
C GLY A 22 -8.24 9.08 3.92
N PHE A 23 -8.79 8.57 2.81
CA PHE A 23 -9.34 7.21 2.69
C PHE A 23 -10.58 6.94 3.57
N HIS A 24 -11.22 7.99 4.13
CA HIS A 24 -12.46 7.85 4.88
C HIS A 24 -13.58 7.25 4.01
N ASP A 25 -14.46 6.45 4.64
CA ASP A 25 -15.56 5.72 4.00
C ASP A 25 -15.12 4.91 2.76
N SER A 26 -13.89 4.41 2.79
CA SER A 26 -13.31 3.61 1.70
C SER A 26 -13.04 2.17 2.12
N CYS A 27 -12.84 1.29 1.14
CA CYS A 27 -12.46 -0.10 1.36
C CYS A 27 -11.51 -0.59 0.26
N ILE A 28 -10.69 -1.58 0.60
CA ILE A 28 -9.87 -2.30 -0.39
C ILE A 28 -10.76 -3.25 -1.18
N VAL A 29 -10.76 -3.12 -2.51
CA VAL A 29 -11.56 -3.96 -3.43
C VAL A 29 -10.71 -5.01 -4.12
N SER A 30 -9.44 -4.71 -4.38
CA SER A 30 -8.53 -5.70 -4.94
C SER A 30 -7.08 -5.42 -4.58
N VAL A 31 -6.31 -6.51 -4.48
CA VAL A 31 -4.86 -6.50 -4.32
C VAL A 31 -4.26 -7.42 -5.37
N ASN A 32 -3.37 -6.90 -6.21
CA ASN A 32 -2.66 -7.66 -7.23
C ASN A 32 -1.16 -7.54 -7.02
N PHE A 33 -0.52 -8.65 -6.66
CA PHE A 33 0.92 -8.71 -6.41
C PHE A 33 1.66 -9.39 -7.57
N LYS A 34 2.66 -8.70 -8.10
CA LYS A 34 3.68 -9.24 -9.00
C LYS A 34 5.00 -9.30 -8.24
N SER A 35 5.51 -10.51 -8.02
CA SER A 35 6.77 -10.75 -7.30
C SER A 35 8.02 -10.43 -8.12
N GLY A 36 7.89 -10.37 -9.45
CA GLY A 36 9.04 -10.26 -10.35
C GLY A 36 9.93 -11.50 -10.41
N ALA A 37 9.61 -12.55 -9.65
CA ALA A 37 10.28 -13.85 -9.75
C ALA A 37 9.71 -14.65 -10.93
N PHE A 38 10.56 -15.45 -11.56
CA PHE A 38 10.16 -16.32 -12.66
C PHE A 38 11.07 -17.55 -12.73
N VAL A 39 10.60 -18.58 -13.40
CA VAL A 39 11.38 -19.76 -13.77
C VAL A 39 11.63 -19.67 -15.26
N ASP A 40 12.88 -19.81 -15.68
CA ASP A 40 13.24 -19.77 -17.09
C ASP A 40 13.10 -21.14 -17.77
N ASN A 41 13.46 -21.21 -19.05
CA ASN A 41 13.36 -22.43 -19.84
C ASN A 41 14.36 -23.51 -19.40
N GLU A 42 15.36 -23.17 -18.60
CA GLU A 42 16.35 -24.09 -18.02
C GLU A 42 15.89 -24.61 -16.65
N MET A 43 14.64 -24.32 -16.24
CA MET A 43 14.07 -24.62 -14.93
C MET A 43 14.80 -23.91 -13.78
N ALA A 44 15.55 -22.83 -14.07
CA ALA A 44 16.27 -22.07 -13.06
C ALA A 44 15.41 -20.94 -12.47
N MET A 45 15.55 -20.75 -11.16
CA MET A 45 14.89 -19.69 -10.42
C MET A 45 15.58 -18.35 -10.67
N ASN A 46 14.81 -17.37 -11.12
CA ASN A 46 15.26 -16.01 -11.37
C ASN A 46 14.43 -14.99 -10.59
N PHE A 47 15.01 -13.82 -10.35
CA PHE A 47 14.35 -12.71 -9.70
C PHE A 47 14.64 -11.41 -10.44
N GLY A 48 13.62 -10.57 -10.58
CA GLY A 48 13.78 -9.23 -11.08
C GLY A 48 14.29 -8.24 -10.02
N ASP A 49 14.56 -7.02 -10.48
CA ASP A 49 14.96 -5.91 -9.64
C ASP A 49 13.80 -5.38 -8.78
N ALA A 50 14.01 -4.27 -8.06
CA ALA A 50 12.95 -3.64 -7.26
C ALA A 50 11.76 -3.18 -8.10
N GLN A 51 11.99 -2.76 -9.34
CA GLN A 51 10.94 -2.28 -10.23
C GLN A 51 10.03 -3.41 -10.72
N SER A 52 10.51 -4.65 -10.68
CA SER A 52 9.71 -5.84 -11.01
C SER A 52 8.70 -6.25 -9.92
N ARG A 53 8.95 -5.86 -8.66
CA ARG A 53 8.09 -6.14 -7.49
C ARG A 53 7.01 -5.06 -7.37
N LYS A 54 5.80 -5.34 -7.83
CA LYS A 54 4.70 -4.37 -7.83
C LYS A 54 3.48 -4.90 -7.09
N LEU A 55 2.91 -4.07 -6.23
CA LEU A 55 1.62 -4.30 -5.61
C LEU A 55 0.65 -3.21 -6.07
N HIS A 56 -0.42 -3.63 -6.73
CA HIS A 56 -1.53 -2.75 -7.10
C HIS A 56 -2.65 -2.95 -6.09
N VAL A 57 -3.13 -1.87 -5.51
CA VAL A 57 -4.24 -1.88 -4.55
C VAL A 57 -5.31 -0.92 -5.06
N VAL A 58 -6.52 -1.43 -5.24
CA VAL A 58 -7.68 -0.62 -5.65
C VAL A 58 -8.57 -0.39 -4.44
N PHE A 59 -8.94 0.87 -4.22
CA PHE A 59 -9.89 1.27 -3.21
C PHE A 59 -11.13 1.85 -3.86
N HIS A 60 -12.30 1.56 -3.30
CA HIS A 60 -13.53 2.28 -3.58
C HIS A 60 -13.96 3.05 -2.33
N ARG A 61 -14.72 4.13 -2.50
CA ARG A 61 -15.32 4.87 -1.38
C ARG A 61 -16.73 5.38 -1.69
N GLN A 62 -17.42 5.87 -0.66
CA GLN A 62 -18.78 6.38 -0.76
C GLN A 62 -18.88 7.81 -1.35
N TRP A 63 -17.76 8.47 -1.67
CA TRP A 63 -17.69 9.85 -2.18
C TRP A 63 -17.02 9.94 -3.56
N GLN A 64 -16.96 11.14 -4.14
CA GLN A 64 -16.26 11.39 -5.41
C GLN A 64 -14.87 12.02 -5.19
N PRO A 65 -13.81 11.63 -5.92
CA PRO A 65 -13.73 10.46 -6.82
C PRO A 65 -14.00 9.12 -6.10
N SER A 66 -14.68 8.18 -6.75
CA SER A 66 -15.16 6.96 -6.11
C SER A 66 -14.16 5.81 -6.10
N ALA A 67 -13.13 5.88 -6.94
CA ALA A 67 -12.13 4.82 -7.06
C ALA A 67 -10.71 5.38 -7.25
N ILE A 68 -9.76 4.80 -6.53
CA ILE A 68 -8.33 5.11 -6.66
C ILE A 68 -7.53 3.82 -6.73
N GLU A 69 -6.44 3.85 -7.49
CA GLU A 69 -5.44 2.80 -7.53
C GLU A 69 -4.12 3.32 -6.96
N LEU A 70 -3.57 2.58 -6.00
CA LEU A 70 -2.22 2.75 -5.47
C LEU A 70 -1.32 1.67 -6.08
N CYS A 71 -0.15 2.07 -6.56
CA CYS A 71 0.87 1.17 -7.07
C CYS A 71 2.14 1.34 -6.22
N PHE A 72 2.41 0.32 -5.41
CA PHE A 72 3.62 0.22 -4.61
C PHE A 72 4.68 -0.53 -5.41
N THR A 73 5.84 0.09 -5.61
CA THR A 73 6.96 -0.52 -6.35
C THR A 73 8.11 -0.83 -5.39
N GLY A 74 8.78 -1.96 -5.62
CA GLY A 74 9.79 -2.47 -4.71
C GLY A 74 9.18 -2.93 -3.38
N LEU A 75 8.04 -3.63 -3.42
CA LEU A 75 7.36 -4.13 -2.22
C LEU A 75 8.36 -4.84 -1.27
N ARG A 76 8.29 -4.49 0.02
CA ARG A 76 9.16 -4.99 1.08
C ARG A 76 8.40 -5.83 2.10
N GLN A 77 7.23 -5.34 2.53
CA GLN A 77 6.34 -6.04 3.45
C GLN A 77 4.89 -5.76 3.07
N LEU A 78 4.03 -6.76 3.24
CA LEU A 78 2.59 -6.67 3.14
C LEU A 78 2.01 -7.49 4.29
N HIS A 79 1.22 -6.84 5.13
CA HIS A 79 0.34 -7.51 6.07
C HIS A 79 -1.09 -7.17 5.66
N LEU A 80 -1.81 -8.18 5.16
CA LEU A 80 -3.19 -8.04 4.70
C LEU A 80 -4.08 -8.85 5.62
N VAL A 81 -4.94 -8.17 6.36
CA VAL A 81 -5.87 -8.80 7.31
C VAL A 81 -7.20 -9.01 6.62
N GLY A 82 -7.74 -10.24 6.75
CA GLY A 82 -9.07 -10.58 6.25
C GLY A 82 -10.16 -9.96 7.12
N TRP A 83 -11.41 -10.07 6.67
CA TRP A 83 -12.55 -9.49 7.37
C TRP A 83 -13.16 -10.47 8.36
N GLN A 84 -13.52 -9.96 9.53
CA GLN A 84 -14.40 -10.65 10.47
C GLN A 84 -15.80 -10.78 9.86
N ASP A 85 -16.50 -11.86 10.21
CA ASP A 85 -17.90 -12.04 9.82
C ASP A 85 -18.76 -10.88 10.33
N ASN A 86 -19.60 -10.31 9.45
CA ASN A 86 -20.49 -9.18 9.73
C ASN A 86 -19.78 -7.87 10.12
N TYR A 87 -18.51 -7.71 9.75
CA TYR A 87 -17.76 -6.46 9.97
C TYR A 87 -17.61 -5.70 8.64
N LEU A 88 -17.89 -4.39 8.65
CA LEU A 88 -17.65 -3.54 7.49
C LEU A 88 -16.14 -3.31 7.34
N CYS A 89 -15.65 -3.41 6.11
CA CYS A 89 -14.25 -3.20 5.77
C CYS A 89 -13.90 -1.73 5.58
N ASP A 90 -14.59 -0.84 6.30
CA ASP A 90 -14.46 0.59 6.15
C ASP A 90 -13.17 1.11 6.80
N ILE A 91 -12.44 1.88 6.00
CA ILE A 91 -11.29 2.65 6.43
C ILE A 91 -11.84 3.99 6.91
N PHE A 92 -11.62 4.29 8.20
CA PHE A 92 -11.96 5.59 8.79
C PHE A 92 -10.89 6.63 8.46
N ASP A 93 -9.62 6.23 8.54
CA ASP A 93 -8.48 7.06 8.24
C ASP A 93 -7.31 6.18 7.79
N ALA A 94 -6.35 6.76 7.07
CA ALA A 94 -5.14 6.06 6.67
C ALA A 94 -3.89 6.75 7.20
N TYR A 95 -2.86 5.94 7.42
CA TYR A 95 -1.52 6.41 7.69
C TYR A 95 -0.68 6.30 6.42
N ILE A 96 0.01 7.37 6.04
CA ILE A 96 1.06 7.34 5.02
C ILE A 96 2.25 8.15 5.53
N SER A 97 3.46 7.60 5.44
CA SER A 97 4.67 8.32 5.83
C SER A 97 5.92 7.77 5.15
N ILE A 98 6.90 8.65 4.95
CA ILE A 98 8.21 8.33 4.41
C ILE A 98 9.20 8.09 5.55
N HIS A 99 9.78 6.89 5.60
CA HIS A 99 10.71 6.48 6.66
C HIS A 99 12.11 6.26 6.13
N ASN A 100 13.11 6.82 6.81
CA ASN A 100 14.52 6.56 6.53
C ASN A 100 15.06 5.52 7.51
N LYS A 101 15.81 4.54 6.99
CA LYS A 101 16.49 3.47 7.74
C LYS A 101 15.55 2.58 8.56
N LEU A 102 14.27 2.50 8.16
CA LEU A 102 13.30 1.59 8.77
C LEU A 102 13.64 0.12 8.52
N LEU A 103 14.16 -0.19 7.32
CA LEU A 103 14.60 -1.53 6.94
C LEU A 103 16.11 -1.54 6.71
N PRO A 104 16.80 -2.68 6.99
CA PRO A 104 18.20 -2.82 6.63
C PRO A 104 18.37 -2.83 5.10
N GLY A 105 19.54 -2.36 4.66
CA GLY A 105 19.95 -2.39 3.25
C GLY A 105 19.45 -1.19 2.43
N LYS A 106 19.35 -1.39 1.11
CA LYS A 106 18.92 -0.37 0.14
C LYS A 106 17.54 -0.69 -0.47
N PRO A 107 16.74 0.33 -0.84
CA PRO A 107 16.95 1.74 -0.51
C PRO A 107 16.82 1.99 1.00
N GLU A 108 17.48 3.06 1.48
CA GLU A 108 17.38 3.46 2.88
C GLU A 108 16.01 4.04 3.22
N GLN A 109 15.36 4.64 2.23
CA GLN A 109 14.03 5.23 2.37
C GLN A 109 12.96 4.25 1.86
N VAL A 110 11.86 4.17 2.60
CA VAL A 110 10.65 3.43 2.24
C VAL A 110 9.42 4.26 2.54
N ILE A 111 8.33 3.97 1.85
CA ILE A 111 7.01 4.50 2.15
C ILE A 111 6.18 3.43 2.83
N VAL A 112 5.44 3.85 3.85
CA VAL A 112 4.52 3.02 4.61
C VAL A 112 3.11 3.52 4.36
N TRP A 113 2.18 2.61 4.10
CA TRP A 113 0.74 2.85 4.10
C TRP A 113 0.08 1.90 5.12
N ALA A 114 -0.89 2.37 5.90
CA ALA A 114 -1.72 1.52 6.76
C ALA A 114 -3.17 1.99 6.78
N ASP A 115 -4.07 1.07 7.11
CA ASP A 115 -5.53 1.24 7.14
C ASP A 115 -6.07 1.98 8.38
N THR A 116 -5.18 2.60 9.16
CA THR A 116 -5.55 3.46 10.29
C THR A 116 -4.48 4.52 10.53
N TYR A 117 -4.92 5.72 10.91
CA TYR A 117 -4.03 6.81 11.36
C TYR A 117 -3.23 6.45 12.61
N TYR A 118 -3.76 5.58 13.48
CA TYR A 118 -3.10 5.17 14.73
C TYR A 118 -1.99 4.14 14.55
N PHE A 119 -1.58 3.86 13.31
CA PHE A 119 -0.54 2.88 13.02
C PHE A 119 0.81 3.29 13.62
N ASP A 120 1.29 2.50 14.58
CA ASP A 120 2.61 2.69 15.19
C ASP A 120 3.64 1.77 14.55
N ILE A 121 4.47 2.34 13.68
CA ILE A 121 5.54 1.62 12.99
C ILE A 121 6.58 1.00 13.94
N ASN A 122 6.73 1.54 15.15
CA ASN A 122 7.68 1.04 16.14
C ASN A 122 7.10 -0.09 17.00
N ASN A 123 5.79 -0.34 16.89
CA ASN A 123 5.07 -1.32 17.69
C ASN A 123 4.11 -2.16 16.84
N ILE A 124 4.68 -2.86 15.86
CA ILE A 124 3.93 -3.78 15.00
C ILE A 124 3.71 -5.12 15.72
N ASN A 125 2.45 -5.53 15.85
CA ASN A 125 2.08 -6.84 16.40
C ASN A 125 1.79 -7.84 15.26
N ASN A 126 2.67 -8.81 15.07
CA ASN A 126 2.53 -9.87 14.07
C ASN A 126 1.88 -11.16 14.62
N ARG A 127 1.23 -11.10 15.78
CA ARG A 127 0.48 -12.24 16.30
C ARG A 127 -0.76 -12.47 15.45
N ILE A 128 -1.12 -13.73 15.26
CA ILE A 128 -2.40 -14.11 14.67
C ILE A 128 -3.50 -13.73 15.67
N ALA A 129 -4.12 -12.58 15.46
CA ALA A 129 -5.17 -12.01 16.30
C ALA A 129 -6.09 -11.12 15.46
N GLU A 130 -7.33 -10.96 15.91
CA GLU A 130 -8.31 -10.05 15.32
C GLU A 130 -8.87 -9.14 16.44
N PRO A 131 -9.04 -7.83 16.20
CA PRO A 131 -8.64 -7.10 14.98
C PRO A 131 -7.11 -6.91 14.85
N ALA A 132 -6.62 -6.75 13.61
CA ALA A 132 -5.24 -6.43 13.30
C ALA A 132 -5.17 -5.44 12.13
N ASN A 133 -4.05 -4.71 12.00
CA ASN A 133 -3.90 -3.65 10.99
C ASN A 133 -3.45 -4.20 9.64
N THR A 134 -4.04 -3.70 8.56
CA THR A 134 -3.47 -3.86 7.21
C THR A 134 -2.40 -2.80 6.99
N TYR A 135 -1.20 -3.20 6.56
CA TYR A 135 -0.14 -2.26 6.22
C TYR A 135 0.75 -2.75 5.07
N ILE A 136 1.35 -1.79 4.38
CA ILE A 136 2.18 -1.98 3.19
C ILE A 136 3.45 -1.17 3.36
N ILE A 137 4.60 -1.80 3.11
CA ILE A 137 5.91 -1.12 3.08
C ILE A 137 6.56 -1.36 1.72
N ALA A 138 6.94 -0.29 1.03
CA ALA A 138 7.53 -0.36 -0.30
C ALA A 138 8.59 0.71 -0.51
N ASN A 139 9.35 0.62 -1.60
CA ASN A 139 10.35 1.62 -1.94
C ASN A 139 9.72 2.91 -2.47
N GLU A 140 8.67 2.77 -3.29
CA GLU A 140 8.00 3.88 -3.97
C GLU A 140 6.49 3.66 -3.97
N LEU A 141 5.73 4.74 -3.90
CA LEU A 141 4.28 4.75 -4.06
C LEU A 141 3.90 5.78 -5.12
N LYS A 142 2.99 5.38 -5.99
CA LYS A 142 2.27 6.28 -6.89
C LYS A 142 0.81 5.94 -6.91
N TRP A 143 -0.03 6.90 -7.26
CA TRP A 143 -1.47 6.73 -7.25
C TRP A 143 -2.11 7.37 -8.48
N ARG A 144 -3.33 6.93 -8.81
CA ARG A 144 -4.18 7.54 -9.84
C ARG A 144 -5.65 7.29 -9.54
N ILE A 145 -6.52 8.23 -9.91
CA ILE A 145 -7.97 8.05 -9.85
C ILE A 145 -8.41 7.12 -11.00
N ILE A 146 -9.30 6.16 -10.78
CA ILE A 146 -9.68 5.16 -11.80
C ILE A 146 -11.19 5.09 -12.09
N ASP A 147 -11.93 6.14 -11.68
CA ASP A 147 -13.36 6.29 -11.99
C ASP A 147 -13.64 6.70 -13.45
#